data_AF-A0A5C5ZXW5-F1
#
_entry.id   AF-A0A5C5ZXW5-F1
#
_cell.length_a   1.000
_cell.length_b   1.000
_cell.length_c   1.000
_cell.angle_alpha   90.00
_cell.angle_beta   90.00
_cell.angle_gamma   90.00
#
_symmetry.space_group_name_H-M   'P 1'
#
loop_
_entity.id
_entity.type
_entity.pdbx_description
1 polymer ?
#
loop_
_entity_poly.entity_id
_entity_poly.type
_entity_poly.pdbx_seq_one_letter_code
_entity_poly.pdbx_strand_id
1 'polypeptide(L)'
;MFEKRNRLVESSRLGALSFVLLIFLSAIAGAEDPVFSGPQIGEKLSSFKILLVSEDAQATTVDPIESASEKPTVLIFVHQLTRPGMALTRAISEYVASQKTHNVQCTIVWLDDDQAAAEAYLRRAAPSLRFVVPVGVSIDGEEGPGAYGLNRNVELTILVANQNQVTANFALIQPSLTQAAQIASPIAALIDQPAPDQKQLEALAYPRGQAMRRGGETRRAALQNETSPDDRSTKTKTPE
;
A
#
# COMPACT_ATOMS: atom_id res chain seq x y z
N MET A 1 -56.37 51.81 53.08
CA MET A 1 -57.12 53.06 52.79
C MET A 1 -56.54 53.64 51.49
N PHE A 2 -57.35 53.70 50.43
CA PHE A 2 -57.20 54.41 49.14
C PHE A 2 -55.87 54.25 48.37
N GLU A 3 -55.80 53.47 47.29
CA GLU A 3 -56.35 53.76 45.94
C GLU A 3 -55.71 54.98 45.26
N LYS A 4 -54.81 54.73 44.30
CA LYS A 4 -54.90 55.39 42.98
C LYS A 4 -54.14 54.62 41.90
N ARG A 5 -54.90 54.25 40.88
CA ARG A 5 -54.50 53.64 39.63
C ARG A 5 -53.94 54.72 38.69
N ASN A 6 -52.98 54.29 37.86
CA ASN A 6 -52.66 54.73 36.50
C ASN A 6 -52.53 56.23 36.21
N ARG A 7 -51.42 56.58 35.54
CA ARG A 7 -51.43 56.98 34.13
C ARG A 7 -50.00 57.13 33.59
N LEU A 8 -49.81 56.53 32.40
CA LEU A 8 -49.06 57.01 31.22
C LEU A 8 -47.55 57.33 31.38
N VAL A 9 -46.65 57.07 30.43
CA VAL A 9 -46.70 56.45 29.10
C VAL A 9 -45.26 56.16 28.68
N GLU A 10 -45.12 55.20 27.78
CA GLU A 10 -44.01 54.87 26.88
C GLU A 10 -42.75 55.75 26.89
N SER A 11 -41.58 55.09 26.99
CA SER A 11 -40.59 55.18 25.92
C SER A 11 -39.52 54.09 26.03
N SER A 12 -39.25 53.45 24.89
CA SER A 12 -38.00 52.79 24.50
C SER A 12 -37.64 51.44 25.14
N ARG A 13 -38.06 50.38 24.44
CA ARG A 13 -37.38 49.09 24.34
C ARG A 13 -35.90 49.33 23.97
N LEU A 14 -34.94 48.91 24.79
CA LEU A 14 -33.60 48.51 24.35
C LEU A 14 -32.82 47.94 25.53
N GLY A 15 -32.21 46.76 25.38
CA GLY A 15 -31.22 46.25 26.32
C GLY A 15 -31.51 44.93 27.01
N ALA A 16 -32.17 43.98 26.33
CA ALA A 16 -32.16 42.58 26.72
C ALA A 16 -31.55 41.74 25.60
N LEU A 17 -30.23 41.85 25.38
CA LEU A 17 -29.46 40.90 24.59
C LEU A 17 -27.98 41.24 24.69
N SER A 18 -27.19 40.47 25.43
CA SER A 18 -25.82 40.07 25.06
C SER A 18 -25.16 39.33 26.22
N PHE A 19 -25.47 38.04 26.38
CA PHE A 19 -24.67 37.12 27.20
C PHE A 19 -24.82 35.68 26.69
N VAL A 20 -24.67 35.46 25.37
CA VAL A 20 -24.56 34.13 24.76
C VAL A 20 -23.57 34.18 23.59
N LEU A 21 -22.35 34.69 23.83
CA LEU A 21 -21.30 34.65 22.81
C LEU A 21 -19.99 34.18 23.44
N LEU A 22 -19.33 33.26 22.75
CA LEU A 22 -17.95 32.76 22.94
C LEU A 22 -17.72 31.56 23.87
N ILE A 23 -18.31 30.41 23.54
CA ILE A 23 -17.57 29.13 23.56
C ILE A 23 -18.01 28.29 22.35
N PHE A 24 -17.63 28.73 21.15
CA PHE A 24 -17.42 27.81 20.02
C PHE A 24 -15.91 27.73 19.86
N LEU A 25 -15.27 26.90 20.69
CA LEU A 25 -13.87 26.57 20.52
C LEU A 25 -13.80 25.64 19.31
N SER A 26 -13.43 26.22 18.17
CA SER A 26 -13.19 25.53 16.92
C SER A 26 -12.26 24.34 17.15
N ALA A 27 -12.82 23.14 17.04
CA ALA A 27 -12.05 21.95 16.73
C ALA A 27 -11.57 22.12 15.28
N ILE A 28 -10.43 22.79 15.09
CA ILE A 28 -9.68 22.70 13.85
C ILE A 28 -9.05 21.31 13.88
N ALA A 29 -9.80 20.32 13.41
CA ALA A 29 -9.20 19.10 12.91
C ALA A 29 -8.25 19.53 11.79
N GLY A 30 -6.95 19.36 12.00
CA GLY A 30 -5.97 19.49 10.93
C GLY A 30 -6.22 18.37 9.93
N ALA A 31 -7.07 18.63 8.94
CA ALA A 31 -7.04 17.88 7.70
C ALA A 31 -5.73 18.30 7.03
N GLU A 32 -4.73 17.42 7.03
CA GLU A 32 -3.59 17.60 6.14
C GLU A 32 -4.13 17.74 4.71
N ASP A 33 -3.62 18.72 3.97
CA ASP A 33 -4.05 18.94 2.59
C ASP A 33 -3.89 17.64 1.80
N PRO A 34 -4.86 17.28 0.95
CA PRO A 34 -4.79 16.05 0.17
C PRO A 34 -3.53 16.05 -0.68
N VAL A 35 -2.71 15.01 -0.50
CA VAL A 35 -1.48 14.80 -1.27
C VAL A 35 -1.85 14.13 -2.58
N PHE A 36 -1.61 14.81 -3.69
CA PHE A 36 -1.83 14.28 -5.03
C PHE A 36 -0.51 13.85 -5.65
N SER A 37 -0.54 12.71 -6.35
CA SER A 37 0.56 12.20 -7.18
C SER A 37 -0.01 11.18 -8.16
N GLY A 38 0.27 11.31 -9.46
CA GLY A 38 -0.24 10.36 -10.45
C GLY A 38 -1.67 10.68 -10.93
N PRO A 39 -2.13 10.01 -12.01
CA PRO A 39 -3.52 10.10 -12.45
C PRO A 39 -4.52 9.73 -11.34
N GLN A 40 -5.62 10.46 -11.27
CA GLN A 40 -6.65 10.31 -10.23
C GLN A 40 -7.69 9.27 -10.61
N ILE A 41 -8.50 8.83 -9.63
CA ILE A 41 -9.57 7.84 -9.85
C ILE A 41 -10.48 8.31 -10.99
N GLY A 42 -10.71 7.45 -11.97
CA GLY A 42 -11.48 7.75 -13.19
C GLY A 42 -10.65 8.30 -14.36
N GLU A 43 -9.41 8.72 -14.14
CA GLU A 43 -8.51 9.16 -15.20
C GLU A 43 -7.85 7.98 -15.92
N LYS A 44 -7.44 8.20 -17.17
CA LYS A 44 -6.77 7.18 -17.97
C LYS A 44 -5.26 7.17 -17.71
N LEU A 45 -4.69 5.97 -17.66
CA LEU A 45 -3.25 5.78 -17.71
C LEU A 45 -2.74 6.09 -19.12
N SER A 46 -1.82 7.06 -19.22
CA SER A 46 -1.14 7.37 -20.47
C SER A 46 0.00 6.38 -20.70
N SER A 47 0.24 6.00 -21.94
CA SER A 47 1.42 5.19 -22.31
C SER A 47 2.72 5.93 -21.96
N PHE A 48 3.72 5.18 -21.49
CA PHE A 48 5.05 5.69 -21.17
C PHE A 48 6.07 4.56 -21.21
N LYS A 49 7.36 4.90 -21.35
CA LYS A 49 8.42 3.91 -21.47
C LYS A 49 9.28 3.84 -20.23
N ILE A 50 9.74 2.63 -19.92
CA ILE A 50 10.73 2.35 -18.89
C ILE A 50 11.86 1.52 -19.47
N LEU A 51 13.04 1.67 -18.90
CA LEU A 51 14.14 0.75 -19.11
C LEU A 51 14.00 -0.43 -18.15
N LEU A 52 13.66 -1.61 -18.64
CA LEU A 52 13.60 -2.82 -17.82
C LEU A 52 14.99 -3.22 -17.33
N VAL A 53 15.08 -3.45 -16.03
CA VAL A 53 16.26 -4.04 -15.40
C VAL A 53 16.10 -5.56 -15.43
N SER A 54 16.68 -6.18 -16.47
CA SER A 54 16.80 -7.64 -16.55
C SER A 54 18.12 -8.12 -15.94
N GLU A 55 18.23 -9.41 -15.60
CA GLU A 55 19.54 -10.02 -15.30
C GLU A 55 20.42 -10.09 -16.55
N ASP A 56 19.81 -10.13 -17.74
CA ASP A 56 20.51 -10.09 -19.02
C ASP A 56 21.08 -8.68 -19.28
N ALA A 57 22.30 -8.63 -19.81
CA ALA A 57 23.07 -7.38 -19.94
C ALA A 57 22.47 -6.36 -20.93
N GLN A 58 21.46 -6.73 -21.73
CA GLN A 58 20.77 -5.79 -22.61
C GLN A 58 19.52 -5.23 -21.93
N ALA A 59 19.63 -3.97 -21.51
CA ALA A 59 18.51 -3.19 -21.04
C ALA A 59 17.48 -3.04 -22.17
N THR A 60 16.22 -3.39 -21.89
CA THR A 60 15.14 -3.37 -22.89
C THR A 60 14.16 -2.27 -22.53
N THR A 61 13.83 -1.40 -23.48
CA THR A 61 12.77 -0.42 -23.29
C THR A 61 11.41 -1.06 -23.51
N VAL A 62 10.50 -0.93 -22.55
CA VAL A 62 9.13 -1.44 -22.65
C VAL A 62 8.13 -0.39 -22.18
N ASP A 63 6.89 -0.54 -22.61
CA ASP A 63 5.76 0.22 -22.09
C ASP A 63 4.90 -0.70 -21.21
N PRO A 64 4.78 -0.44 -19.89
CA PRO A 64 4.01 -1.28 -19.00
C PRO A 64 2.50 -1.20 -19.23
N ILE A 65 1.98 -0.09 -19.79
CA ILE A 65 0.56 0.08 -20.09
C ILE A 65 0.18 -0.72 -21.35
N GLU A 66 0.98 -0.61 -22.41
CA GLU A 66 0.77 -1.40 -23.63
C GLU A 66 0.96 -2.90 -23.34
N SER A 67 2.00 -3.26 -22.58
CA SER A 67 2.27 -4.65 -22.17
C SER A 67 1.11 -5.25 -21.36
N ALA A 68 0.41 -4.42 -20.59
CA ALA A 68 -0.74 -4.89 -19.83
C ALA A 68 -1.97 -5.19 -20.70
N SER A 69 -2.08 -4.58 -21.88
CA SER A 69 -3.18 -4.85 -22.83
C SER A 69 -4.56 -4.77 -22.15
N GLU A 70 -4.82 -3.68 -21.45
CA GLU A 70 -6.08 -3.39 -20.72
C GLU A 70 -6.40 -4.30 -19.51
N LYS A 71 -5.51 -5.24 -19.17
CA LYS A 71 -5.65 -6.08 -17.97
C LYS A 71 -5.58 -5.22 -16.69
N PRO A 72 -6.12 -5.72 -15.55
CA PRO A 72 -5.89 -5.11 -14.25
C PRO A 72 -4.39 -4.86 -14.03
N THR A 73 -4.04 -3.63 -13.68
CA THR A 73 -2.65 -3.16 -13.64
C THR A 73 -2.36 -2.45 -12.34
N VAL A 74 -1.21 -2.75 -11.75
CA VAL A 74 -0.65 -2.08 -10.57
C VAL A 74 0.68 -1.45 -10.97
N LEU A 75 0.80 -0.14 -10.82
CA LEU A 75 2.05 0.57 -10.98
C LEU A 75 2.54 1.06 -9.62
N ILE A 76 3.80 0.82 -9.31
CA ILE A 76 4.44 1.30 -8.09
C ILE A 76 5.59 2.20 -8.50
N PHE A 77 5.39 3.51 -8.44
CA PHE A 77 6.45 4.49 -8.64
C PHE A 77 7.23 4.67 -7.34
N VAL A 78 8.56 4.53 -7.44
CA VAL A 78 9.50 4.69 -6.32
C VAL A 78 10.28 5.97 -6.56
N HIS A 79 9.90 7.03 -5.85
CA HIS A 79 10.61 8.31 -5.83
C HIS A 79 11.81 8.24 -4.87
N GLN A 80 11.61 7.61 -3.73
CA GLN A 80 12.65 7.40 -2.73
C GLN A 80 12.44 6.05 -2.04
N LEU A 81 13.51 5.25 -1.98
CA LEU A 81 13.43 3.94 -1.36
C LEU A 81 13.84 4.00 0.11
N THR A 82 12.86 3.85 1.00
CA THR A 82 13.07 3.61 2.43
C THR A 82 12.85 2.15 2.81
N ARG A 83 13.26 1.75 4.02
CA ARG A 83 13.03 0.38 4.51
C ARG A 83 11.53 0.05 4.64
N PRO A 84 10.68 0.94 5.19
CA PRO A 84 9.23 0.74 5.20
C PRO A 84 8.63 0.71 3.78
N GLY A 85 9.05 1.62 2.89
CA GLY A 85 8.62 1.65 1.49
C GLY A 85 8.95 0.34 0.76
N MET A 86 10.16 -0.17 0.93
CA MET A 86 10.57 -1.47 0.35
C MET A 86 9.72 -2.63 0.87
N ALA A 87 9.40 -2.65 2.17
CA ALA A 87 8.56 -3.70 2.75
C ALA A 87 7.14 -3.67 2.19
N LEU A 88 6.56 -2.48 2.05
CA LEU A 88 5.25 -2.27 1.46
C LEU A 88 5.23 -2.66 -0.03
N THR A 89 6.18 -2.16 -0.83
CA THR A 89 6.33 -2.51 -2.24
C THR A 89 6.45 -4.03 -2.42
N ARG A 90 7.25 -4.71 -1.59
CA ARG A 90 7.36 -6.17 -1.62
C ARG A 90 6.03 -6.85 -1.31
N ALA A 91 5.36 -6.47 -0.23
CA ALA A 91 4.07 -7.07 0.15
C ALA A 91 3.03 -6.99 -0.97
N ILE A 92 2.90 -5.81 -1.59
CA ILE A 92 1.95 -5.59 -2.69
C ILE A 92 2.37 -6.34 -3.95
N SER A 93 3.64 -6.26 -4.35
CA SER A 93 4.12 -6.97 -5.55
C SER A 93 4.01 -8.49 -5.44
N GLU A 94 4.34 -9.06 -4.28
CA GLU A 94 4.18 -10.50 -3.99
C GLU A 94 2.71 -10.91 -3.95
N TYR A 95 1.85 -10.09 -3.34
CA TYR A 95 0.41 -10.33 -3.36
C TYR A 95 -0.09 -10.40 -4.81
N VAL A 96 0.22 -9.41 -5.65
CA VAL A 96 -0.19 -9.41 -7.05
C VAL A 96 0.39 -10.62 -7.80
N ALA A 97 1.67 -10.93 -7.61
CA ALA A 97 2.32 -12.08 -8.25
C ALA A 97 1.73 -13.44 -7.82
N SER A 98 1.13 -13.52 -6.63
CA SER A 98 0.40 -14.71 -6.18
C SER A 98 -0.93 -14.92 -6.92
N GLN A 99 -1.50 -13.88 -7.53
CA GLN A 99 -2.78 -13.90 -8.26
C GLN A 99 -2.63 -14.30 -9.73
N LYS A 100 -1.78 -15.30 -10.03
CA LYS A 100 -1.43 -15.70 -11.41
C LYS A 100 -2.64 -16.05 -12.28
N THR A 101 -3.70 -16.59 -11.68
CA THR A 101 -4.95 -16.96 -12.38
C THR A 101 -5.78 -15.76 -12.82
N HIS A 102 -5.54 -14.58 -12.25
CA HIS A 102 -6.32 -13.36 -12.49
C HIS A 102 -5.62 -12.37 -13.44
N ASN A 103 -4.42 -12.71 -13.94
CA ASN A 103 -3.68 -11.94 -14.95
C ASN A 103 -3.41 -10.46 -14.59
N VAL A 104 -3.38 -10.12 -13.30
CA VAL A 104 -3.04 -8.77 -12.85
C VAL A 104 -1.57 -8.48 -13.17
N GLN A 105 -1.33 -7.37 -13.86
CA GLN A 105 0.01 -6.90 -14.17
C GLN A 105 0.52 -6.02 -13.05
N CYS A 106 1.80 -6.15 -12.71
CA CYS A 106 2.44 -5.30 -11.73
C CYS A 106 3.79 -4.86 -12.28
N THR A 107 4.11 -3.58 -12.17
CA THR A 107 5.42 -3.06 -12.55
C THR A 107 5.88 -2.04 -11.53
N ILE A 108 7.13 -2.20 -11.08
CA ILE A 108 7.80 -1.25 -10.21
C ILE A 108 8.61 -0.31 -11.11
N VAL A 109 8.35 0.99 -11.00
CA VAL A 109 9.00 2.04 -11.79
C VAL A 109 9.85 2.88 -10.86
N TRP A 110 11.17 2.80 -11.04
CA TRP A 110 12.13 3.62 -10.32
C TRP A 110 12.26 4.99 -10.98
N LEU A 111 12.26 6.04 -10.18
CA LEU A 111 12.44 7.41 -10.64
C LEU A 111 13.81 7.90 -10.16
N ASP A 112 14.64 8.29 -11.12
CA ASP A 112 16.00 8.75 -10.88
C ASP A 112 16.45 9.58 -12.10
N ASP A 113 17.19 10.64 -11.87
CA ASP A 113 17.73 11.49 -12.95
C ASP A 113 18.90 10.83 -13.69
N ASP A 114 19.63 9.93 -13.02
CA ASP A 114 20.71 9.16 -13.64
C ASP A 114 20.24 7.72 -13.88
N GLN A 115 19.63 7.53 -15.05
CA GLN A 115 19.11 6.23 -15.48
C GLN A 115 20.18 5.12 -15.42
N ALA A 116 21.43 5.42 -15.79
CA ALA A 116 22.51 4.43 -15.82
C ALA A 116 22.95 4.04 -14.40
N ALA A 117 23.07 5.02 -13.49
CA ALA A 117 23.38 4.76 -12.10
C ALA A 117 22.26 3.97 -11.41
N ALA A 118 21.00 4.33 -11.66
CA ALA A 118 19.83 3.63 -11.13
C ALA A 118 19.76 2.18 -11.63
N GLU A 119 19.99 1.94 -12.92
CA GLU A 119 20.06 0.58 -13.48
C GLU A 119 21.17 -0.23 -12.80
N ALA A 120 22.38 0.33 -12.71
CA ALA A 120 23.52 -0.35 -12.08
C ALA A 120 23.25 -0.66 -10.60
N TYR A 121 22.61 0.28 -9.88
CA TYR A 121 22.17 0.06 -8.51
C TYR A 121 21.18 -1.10 -8.42
N LEU A 122 20.13 -1.11 -9.25
CA LEU A 122 19.08 -2.12 -9.23
C LEU A 122 19.62 -3.50 -9.58
N ARG A 123 20.51 -3.62 -10.57
CA ARG A 123 21.20 -4.88 -10.91
C ARG A 123 21.98 -5.43 -9.73
N ARG A 124 22.77 -4.58 -9.06
CA ARG A 124 23.53 -4.96 -7.86
C ARG A 124 22.62 -5.31 -6.69
N ALA A 125 21.51 -4.61 -6.54
CA ALA A 125 20.58 -4.77 -5.42
C ALA A 125 19.56 -5.91 -5.62
N ALA A 126 19.39 -6.43 -6.85
CA ALA A 126 18.39 -7.44 -7.19
C ALA A 126 18.37 -8.66 -6.23
N PRO A 127 19.50 -9.27 -5.82
CA PRO A 127 19.50 -10.40 -4.88
C PRO A 127 18.97 -10.05 -3.47
N SER A 128 19.03 -8.76 -3.11
CA SER A 128 18.56 -8.21 -1.83
C SER A 128 17.10 -7.76 -1.92
N LEU A 129 16.73 -7.11 -3.01
CA LEU A 129 15.37 -6.61 -3.25
C LEU A 129 14.39 -7.77 -3.46
N ARG A 130 14.77 -8.77 -4.26
CA ARG A 130 13.98 -9.97 -4.56
C ARG A 130 12.55 -9.65 -5.00
N PHE A 131 12.37 -8.62 -5.80
CA PHE A 131 11.07 -8.36 -6.40
C PHE A 131 10.76 -9.45 -7.42
N VAL A 132 9.54 -9.96 -7.37
CA VAL A 132 9.04 -11.06 -8.23
C VAL A 132 8.27 -10.56 -9.45
N VAL A 133 8.23 -9.24 -9.62
CA VAL A 133 7.55 -8.53 -10.71
C VAL A 133 8.59 -7.70 -11.49
N PRO A 134 8.30 -7.33 -12.76
CA PRO A 134 9.18 -6.46 -13.53
C PRO A 134 9.52 -5.16 -12.80
N VAL A 135 10.81 -4.80 -12.84
CA VAL A 135 11.35 -3.54 -12.28
C VAL A 135 12.05 -2.79 -13.40
N GLY A 136 11.71 -1.53 -13.60
CA GLY A 136 12.38 -0.68 -14.58
C GLY A 136 12.66 0.72 -14.04
N VAL A 137 13.52 1.44 -14.74
CA VAL A 137 13.82 2.86 -14.47
C VAL A 137 13.04 3.71 -15.48
N SER A 138 12.41 4.79 -15.04
CA SER A 138 11.80 5.74 -15.97
C SER A 138 12.86 6.37 -16.87
N ILE A 139 12.54 6.55 -18.15
CA ILE A 139 13.41 7.28 -19.08
C ILE A 139 13.22 8.81 -18.99
N ASP A 140 12.19 9.24 -18.27
CA ASP A 140 11.80 10.65 -18.12
C ASP A 140 12.41 11.31 -16.86
N GLY A 141 13.29 10.59 -16.15
CA GLY A 141 14.01 11.10 -14.97
C GLY A 141 13.24 10.97 -13.65
N GLU A 142 13.61 11.76 -12.66
CA GLU A 142 13.01 11.74 -11.31
C GLU A 142 11.54 12.20 -11.28
N GLU A 143 11.10 12.93 -12.31
CA GLU A 143 9.68 13.32 -12.48
C GLU A 143 8.79 12.17 -12.93
N GLY A 144 9.40 11.15 -13.53
CA GLY A 144 8.67 10.14 -14.26
C GLY A 144 7.91 10.71 -15.46
N PRO A 145 6.92 9.96 -15.97
CA PRO A 145 6.19 10.36 -17.18
C PRO A 145 5.49 11.69 -16.99
N GLY A 146 5.75 12.66 -17.87
CA GLY A 146 5.18 14.01 -17.74
C GLY A 146 3.65 14.06 -17.69
N ALA A 147 2.97 13.07 -18.30
CA ALA A 147 1.51 12.95 -18.26
C ALA A 147 0.95 12.50 -16.89
N TYR A 148 1.80 12.03 -15.97
CA TYR A 148 1.35 11.46 -14.69
C TYR A 148 1.30 12.49 -13.57
N GLY A 149 2.00 13.63 -13.67
CA GLY A 149 2.00 14.64 -12.60
C GLY A 149 2.40 14.05 -11.24
N LEU A 150 3.49 13.27 -11.22
CA LEU A 150 3.97 12.64 -9.99
C LEU A 150 4.56 13.70 -9.05
N ASN A 151 4.44 13.48 -7.75
CA ASN A 151 4.86 14.42 -6.72
C ASN A 151 6.19 14.00 -6.10
N ARG A 152 7.24 14.79 -6.31
CA ARG A 152 8.58 14.56 -5.75
C ARG A 152 8.62 14.43 -4.21
N ASN A 153 7.62 14.95 -3.52
CA ASN A 153 7.57 14.92 -2.05
C ASN A 153 6.97 13.62 -1.49
N VAL A 154 6.47 12.72 -2.34
CA VAL A 154 6.06 11.38 -1.89
C VAL A 154 7.19 10.38 -2.10
N GLU A 155 7.32 9.40 -1.21
CA GLU A 155 8.29 8.31 -1.39
C GLU A 155 7.77 7.27 -2.38
N LEU A 156 6.46 6.97 -2.34
CA LEU A 156 5.79 6.03 -3.24
C LEU A 156 4.50 6.61 -3.82
N THR A 157 4.25 6.33 -5.10
CA THR A 157 2.93 6.48 -5.72
C THR A 157 2.47 5.11 -6.20
N ILE A 158 1.35 4.61 -5.71
CA ILE A 158 0.79 3.30 -6.10
C ILE A 158 -0.53 3.53 -6.82
N LEU A 159 -0.58 3.13 -8.08
CA LEU A 159 -1.78 3.19 -8.91
C LEU A 159 -2.33 1.79 -9.13
N VAL A 160 -3.64 1.65 -9.00
CA VAL A 160 -4.40 0.46 -9.38
C VAL A 160 -5.34 0.88 -10.49
N ALA A 161 -5.36 0.13 -11.59
CA ALA A 161 -6.15 0.43 -12.76
C ALA A 161 -6.79 -0.81 -13.35
N ASN A 162 -7.91 -0.61 -14.05
CA ASN A 162 -8.58 -1.62 -14.84
C ASN A 162 -8.96 -1.00 -16.19
N GLN A 163 -8.75 -1.71 -17.30
CA GLN A 163 -9.01 -1.18 -18.64
C GLN A 163 -8.35 0.19 -18.88
N ASN A 164 -7.10 0.33 -18.42
CA ASN A 164 -6.31 1.56 -18.46
C ASN A 164 -6.96 2.78 -17.76
N GLN A 165 -7.94 2.58 -16.88
CA GLN A 165 -8.53 3.62 -16.04
C GLN A 165 -8.17 3.39 -14.57
N VAL A 166 -7.75 4.44 -13.87
CA VAL A 166 -7.39 4.36 -12.45
C VAL A 166 -8.62 4.10 -11.60
N THR A 167 -8.54 3.09 -10.76
CA THR A 167 -9.56 2.70 -9.79
C THR A 167 -9.14 2.96 -8.34
N ALA A 168 -7.83 3.04 -8.07
CA ALA A 168 -7.30 3.54 -6.80
C ALA A 168 -5.93 4.22 -6.99
N ASN A 169 -5.66 5.23 -6.17
CA ASN A 169 -4.39 5.97 -6.15
C ASN A 169 -3.97 6.19 -4.69
N PHE A 170 -2.71 5.87 -4.38
CA PHE A 170 -2.09 6.10 -3.09
C PHE A 170 -0.78 6.88 -3.26
N ALA A 171 -0.81 8.15 -2.85
CA ALA A 171 0.36 9.03 -2.79
C ALA A 171 0.90 9.03 -1.35
N LEU A 172 2.06 8.40 -1.12
CA LEU A 172 2.57 8.09 0.22
C LEU A 172 3.83 8.90 0.54
N ILE A 173 3.71 9.93 1.37
CA ILE A 173 4.86 10.69 1.89
C ILE A 173 5.73 9.80 2.77
N GLN A 174 5.13 9.03 3.67
CA GLN A 174 5.83 8.10 4.55
C GLN A 174 5.14 6.73 4.50
N PRO A 175 5.55 5.83 3.60
CA PRO A 175 4.92 4.54 3.44
C PRO A 175 5.10 3.70 4.69
N SER A 176 4.03 3.02 5.08
CA SER A 176 4.02 2.08 6.19
C SER A 176 3.41 0.76 5.78
N LEU A 177 3.98 -0.33 6.28
CA LEU A 177 3.43 -1.67 6.04
C LEU A 177 1.99 -1.81 6.58
N THR A 178 1.60 -0.99 7.56
CA THR A 178 0.23 -0.94 8.10
C THR A 178 -0.82 -0.51 7.07
N GLN A 179 -0.41 0.17 5.99
CA GLN A 179 -1.28 0.59 4.90
C GLN A 179 -1.48 -0.52 3.85
N ALA A 180 -0.77 -1.64 3.97
CA ALA A 180 -0.80 -2.70 2.96
C ALA A 180 -2.21 -3.24 2.74
N ALA A 181 -2.99 -3.48 3.81
CA ALA A 181 -4.36 -3.98 3.68
C ALA A 181 -5.28 -3.00 2.93
N GLN A 182 -5.13 -1.69 3.20
CA GLN A 182 -5.87 -0.65 2.49
C GLN A 182 -5.53 -0.61 1.00
N ILE A 183 -4.26 -0.83 0.64
CA ILE A 183 -3.77 -0.81 -0.75
C ILE A 183 -4.13 -2.12 -1.48
N ALA A 184 -4.09 -3.26 -0.79
CA ALA A 184 -4.43 -4.56 -1.36
C ALA A 184 -5.93 -4.73 -1.59
N SER A 185 -6.78 -4.05 -0.81
CA SER A 185 -8.24 -4.11 -0.93
C SER A 185 -8.79 -3.77 -2.33
N PRO A 186 -8.44 -2.64 -2.98
CA PRO A 186 -8.89 -2.36 -4.34
C PRO A 186 -8.36 -3.35 -5.38
N ILE A 187 -7.15 -3.88 -5.17
CA ILE A 187 -6.59 -4.92 -6.05
C ILE A 187 -7.43 -6.21 -5.95
N ALA A 188 -7.77 -6.63 -4.72
CA ALA A 188 -8.61 -7.80 -4.47
C ALA A 188 -10.02 -7.63 -5.06
N ALA A 189 -10.60 -6.44 -4.92
CA ALA A 189 -11.89 -6.10 -5.49
C ALA A 189 -11.89 -6.18 -7.03
N LEU A 190 -10.80 -5.79 -7.70
CA LEU A 190 -10.69 -5.90 -9.17
C LEU A 190 -10.70 -7.35 -9.69
N ILE A 191 -10.34 -8.31 -8.83
CA ILE A 191 -10.23 -9.73 -9.20
C ILE A 191 -11.28 -10.60 -8.50
N ASP A 192 -12.28 -9.98 -7.89
CA ASP A 192 -13.35 -10.64 -7.14
C ASP A 192 -12.82 -11.62 -6.08
N GLN A 193 -11.73 -11.25 -5.38
CA GLN A 193 -11.16 -12.01 -4.28
C GLN A 193 -11.34 -11.30 -2.94
N PRO A 194 -11.39 -12.05 -1.82
CA PRO A 194 -11.29 -11.44 -0.50
C PRO A 194 -9.95 -10.73 -0.34
N ALA A 195 -9.98 -9.51 0.21
CA ALA A 195 -8.77 -8.77 0.51
C ALA A 195 -7.91 -9.55 1.53
N PRO A 196 -6.59 -9.66 1.30
CA PRO A 196 -5.71 -10.28 2.27
C PRO A 196 -5.68 -9.44 3.55
N ASP A 197 -5.59 -10.11 4.69
CA ASP A 197 -5.44 -9.44 5.97
C ASP A 197 -4.01 -8.88 6.14
N GLN A 198 -3.85 -7.99 7.13
CA GLN A 198 -2.57 -7.34 7.42
C GLN A 198 -1.45 -8.34 7.74
N LYS A 199 -1.77 -9.46 8.41
CA LYS A 199 -0.78 -10.47 8.82
C LYS A 199 -0.29 -11.27 7.61
N GLN A 200 -1.17 -11.56 6.65
CA GLN A 200 -0.82 -12.18 5.38
C GLN A 200 0.14 -11.28 4.60
N LEU A 201 -0.15 -9.98 4.53
CA LEU A 201 0.70 -9.00 3.83
C LEU A 201 2.05 -8.80 4.52
N GLU A 202 2.10 -8.79 5.85
CA GLU A 202 3.35 -8.77 6.61
C GLU A 202 4.23 -10.00 6.35
N ALA A 203 3.61 -11.17 6.22
CA ALA A 203 4.34 -12.40 5.88
C ALA A 203 4.95 -12.31 4.47
N LEU A 204 4.25 -11.70 3.52
CA LEU A 204 4.75 -11.44 2.16
C LEU A 204 5.87 -10.39 2.15
N ALA A 205 5.81 -9.37 3.03
CA ALA A 205 6.87 -8.38 3.17
C ALA A 205 8.21 -8.99 3.67
N TYR A 206 8.13 -10.03 4.51
CA TYR A 206 9.26 -10.63 5.22
C TYR A 206 9.28 -12.17 5.18
N PRO A 207 9.49 -12.79 4.00
CA PRO A 207 9.34 -14.24 3.81
C PRO A 207 10.31 -15.09 4.66
N ARG A 208 11.48 -14.55 5.06
CA ARG A 208 12.47 -15.30 5.85
C ARG A 208 12.09 -15.49 7.32
N GLY A 209 11.15 -14.70 7.87
CA GLY A 209 10.74 -14.83 9.27
C GLY A 209 9.94 -16.10 9.57
N GLN A 210 9.32 -16.71 8.55
CA GLN A 210 8.41 -17.85 8.74
C GLN A 210 9.12 -19.21 8.63
N ALA A 211 10.13 -19.34 7.76
CA ALA A 211 10.90 -20.59 7.63
C ALA A 211 11.59 -20.99 8.94
N MET A 212 12.07 -20.01 9.71
CA MET A 212 12.71 -20.23 11.01
C MET A 212 11.70 -20.58 12.12
N ARG A 213 10.48 -19.99 12.09
CA ARG A 213 9.41 -20.29 13.06
C ARG A 213 8.80 -21.67 12.83
N ARG A 214 8.56 -22.05 11.58
CA ARG A 214 8.09 -23.40 11.21
C ARG A 214 9.10 -24.48 11.60
N GLY A 215 10.40 -24.24 11.36
CA GLY A 215 11.46 -25.16 11.79
C GLY A 215 11.57 -25.29 13.32
N GLY A 216 11.31 -24.22 14.07
CA GLY A 216 11.32 -24.22 15.54
C GLY A 216 10.09 -24.92 16.16
N GLU A 217 8.91 -24.74 15.58
CA GLU A 217 7.66 -25.38 16.03
C GLU A 217 7.68 -26.88 15.77
N THR A 218 8.11 -27.33 14.59
CA THR A 218 8.25 -28.77 14.27
C THR A 218 9.25 -29.45 15.20
N ARG A 219 10.36 -28.77 15.53
CA ARG A 219 11.39 -29.32 16.43
C ARG A 219 10.92 -29.38 17.89
N ARG A 220 10.10 -28.41 18.34
CA ARG A 220 9.49 -28.42 19.69
C ARG A 220 8.41 -29.49 19.81
N ALA A 221 7.58 -29.68 18.80
CA ALA A 221 6.58 -30.75 18.77
C ALA A 221 7.23 -32.15 18.76
N ALA A 222 8.34 -32.32 18.03
CA ALA A 222 9.12 -33.56 18.03
C ALA A 222 9.73 -33.86 19.42
N LEU A 223 10.33 -32.85 20.07
CA LEU A 223 10.90 -33.01 21.41
C LEU A 223 9.84 -33.31 22.48
N GLN A 224 8.63 -32.74 22.37
CA GLN A 224 7.52 -33.02 23.29
C GLN A 224 6.97 -34.45 23.13
N ASN A 225 7.00 -35.00 21.92
CA ASN A 225 6.61 -36.39 21.66
C ASN A 225 7.67 -37.41 22.11
N GLU A 226 8.95 -37.04 22.19
CA GLU A 226 10.02 -37.92 22.68
C GLU A 226 10.14 -37.93 24.22
N THR A 227 9.64 -36.89 24.91
CA THR A 227 9.73 -36.77 26.37
C THR A 227 8.50 -37.25 27.13
N SER A 228 7.59 -38.01 26.51
CA SER A 228 6.45 -38.62 27.21
C SER A 228 6.72 -40.11 27.46
N PRO A 229 7.26 -40.51 28.63
CA PRO A 229 7.43 -41.90 28.97
C PRO A 229 6.13 -42.40 29.60
N ASP A 230 5.25 -43.06 28.83
CA ASP A 230 4.55 -44.24 29.37
C ASP A 230 3.75 -45.03 28.33
N ASP A 231 3.62 -46.31 28.67
CA ASP A 231 2.67 -47.31 28.18
C ASP A 231 3.05 -48.15 26.94
N ARG A 232 4.12 -48.95 27.10
CA ARG A 232 4.12 -50.33 26.58
C ARG A 232 3.89 -51.31 27.71
N SER A 233 2.66 -51.37 28.20
CA SER A 233 2.13 -52.55 28.86
C SER A 233 0.83 -52.95 28.16
N THR A 234 0.88 -53.98 27.30
CA THR A 234 -0.14 -55.05 27.31
C THR A 234 0.12 -56.16 26.28
N LYS A 235 0.23 -57.38 26.84
CA LYS A 235 -0.33 -58.65 26.33
C LYS A 235 0.21 -59.24 25.02
N THR A 236 1.25 -60.07 25.15
CA THR A 236 1.34 -61.33 24.40
C THR A 236 0.22 -62.27 24.84
N LYS A 237 -0.72 -62.57 23.93
CA LYS A 237 -1.68 -63.66 24.08
C LYS A 237 -1.48 -64.59 22.88
N THR A 238 -0.84 -65.72 23.12
CA THR A 238 -0.66 -66.82 22.18
C THR A 238 -2.00 -67.53 21.96
N PRO A 239 -2.44 -67.81 20.72
CA PRO A 239 -3.40 -68.88 20.45
C PRO A 239 -2.67 -70.18 20.06
N GLU A 240 -3.40 -71.27 20.28
CA GLU A 240 -3.05 -72.71 20.23
C GLU A 240 -2.14 -73.18 19.10
#